data_AF-A0A521TT66-F1
#
_entry.id   AF-A0A521TT66-F1
#
_cell.length_a   1.000
_cell.length_b   1.000
_cell.length_c   1.000
_cell.angle_alpha   90.00
_cell.angle_beta   90.00
_cell.angle_gamma   90.00
#
_symmetry.space_group_name_H-M   'P 1'
#
loop_
_entity.id
_entity.type
_entity.pdbx_description
1 polymer ?
#
loop_
_entity_poly.entity_id
_entity_poly.type
_entity_poly.pdbx_seq_one_letter_code
_entity_poly.pdbx_strand_id
1 'polypeptide(L)'
;MKDLPHPWNHYLRDQNELAASRGGSRRGQLLEDRLTLRLETLDQFPTEAELTRAAKSEGRKERARAQLRRAHRDHLASVKTNIRSIEGAYEARERLRVMRAQVSEGEWALLHAVAEGDEYSTLARAGGVSEGSLRVRVLRLRQALQSPLSEPTGCRPRIRRTLVPIAA
;
A
#
# COMPACT_ATOMS: atom_id res chain seq x y z
N MET A 1 -25.51 -7.78 -23.36
CA MET A 1 -24.22 -7.10 -23.13
C MET A 1 -23.21 -7.72 -24.06
N LYS A 2 -22.38 -6.94 -24.76
CA LYS A 2 -21.32 -7.49 -25.63
C LYS A 2 -20.42 -8.41 -24.79
N ASP A 3 -20.22 -9.65 -25.24
CA ASP A 3 -19.23 -10.54 -24.63
C ASP A 3 -17.86 -9.91 -24.81
N LEU A 4 -17.32 -9.39 -23.71
CA LEU A 4 -15.96 -8.87 -23.70
C LEU A 4 -14.99 -10.04 -23.91
N PRO A 5 -13.97 -9.87 -24.77
CA PRO A 5 -12.97 -10.91 -24.95
C PRO A 5 -12.23 -11.17 -23.64
N HIS A 6 -11.76 -12.40 -23.46
CA HIS A 6 -10.86 -12.75 -22.37
C HIS A 6 -9.61 -11.86 -22.42
N PRO A 7 -9.10 -11.31 -21.29
CA PRO A 7 -9.53 -11.50 -19.90
C PRO A 7 -10.51 -10.43 -19.37
N TRP A 8 -11.02 -9.55 -20.23
CA TRP A 8 -11.77 -8.35 -19.84
C TRP A 8 -13.17 -8.65 -19.28
N ASN A 9 -13.80 -9.74 -19.71
CA ASN A 9 -15.04 -10.23 -19.11
C ASN A 9 -14.86 -10.63 -17.63
N HIS A 10 -13.76 -11.31 -17.31
CA HIS A 10 -13.43 -11.68 -15.93
C HIS A 10 -13.07 -10.45 -15.09
N TYR A 11 -12.31 -9.52 -15.68
CA TYR A 11 -11.99 -8.25 -15.04
C TYR A 11 -13.26 -7.46 -14.68
N LEU A 12 -14.21 -7.34 -15.63
CA LEU A 12 -15.49 -6.68 -15.38
C LEU A 12 -16.32 -7.41 -14.31
N ARG A 13 -16.34 -8.75 -14.32
CA ARG A 13 -17.04 -9.53 -13.28
C ARG A 13 -16.49 -9.24 -11.90
N ASP A 14 -15.17 -9.21 -11.77
CA ASP A 14 -14.49 -8.97 -10.50
C ASP A 14 -14.65 -7.52 -10.03
N GLN A 15 -14.69 -6.55 -10.96
CA GLN A 15 -15.06 -5.16 -10.65
C GLN A 15 -16.50 -5.04 -10.13
N ASN A 16 -17.45 -5.73 -10.76
CA ASN A 16 -18.85 -5.74 -10.32
C ASN A 16 -18.99 -6.42 -8.95
N GLU A 17 -18.28 -7.52 -8.72
CA GLU A 17 -18.27 -8.20 -7.43
C GLU A 17 -17.63 -7.35 -6.33
N LEU A 18 -16.55 -6.64 -6.65
CA LEU A 18 -15.90 -5.70 -5.74
C LEU A 18 -16.83 -4.52 -5.41
N ALA A 19 -17.49 -3.94 -6.41
CA ALA A 19 -18.44 -2.84 -6.24
C ALA A 19 -19.66 -3.24 -5.38
N ALA A 20 -20.08 -4.50 -5.46
CA ALA A 20 -21.14 -5.06 -4.61
C ALA A 20 -20.66 -5.44 -3.20
N SER A 21 -19.35 -5.54 -2.97
CA SER A 21 -18.78 -5.91 -1.68
C SER A 21 -18.75 -4.73 -0.71
N ARG A 22 -18.95 -4.99 0.60
CA ARG A 22 -18.69 -3.98 1.63
C ARG A 22 -17.17 -3.71 1.68
N GLY A 23 -16.79 -2.48 1.37
CA GLY A 23 -15.40 -2.02 1.34
C GLY A 23 -14.65 -2.36 2.63
N GLY A 24 -13.45 -2.91 2.49
CA GLY A 24 -12.62 -3.35 3.63
C GLY A 24 -12.90 -4.76 4.14
N SER A 25 -13.81 -5.53 3.53
CA SER A 25 -13.94 -6.96 3.84
C SER A 25 -12.77 -7.78 3.27
N ARG A 26 -12.40 -8.89 3.93
CA ARG A 26 -11.37 -9.83 3.43
C ARG A 26 -11.66 -10.34 2.02
N ARG A 27 -12.94 -10.49 1.67
CA ARG A 27 -13.37 -10.85 0.31
C ARG A 27 -13.12 -9.72 -0.68
N GLY A 28 -13.49 -8.49 -0.33
CA GLY A 28 -13.18 -7.31 -1.15
C GLY A 28 -11.68 -7.18 -1.40
N GLN A 29 -10.86 -7.42 -0.38
CA GLN A 29 -9.41 -7.39 -0.54
C GLN A 29 -8.89 -8.48 -1.49
N LEU A 30 -9.38 -9.72 -1.38
CA LEU A 30 -8.99 -10.78 -2.31
C LEU A 30 -9.36 -10.43 -3.76
N LEU A 31 -10.47 -9.71 -3.95
CA LEU A 31 -10.87 -9.22 -5.27
C LEU A 31 -9.94 -8.09 -5.77
N GLU A 32 -9.55 -7.16 -4.90
CA GLU A 32 -8.56 -6.10 -5.22
C GLU A 32 -7.19 -6.69 -5.59
N ASP A 33 -6.69 -7.65 -4.80
CA ASP A 33 -5.41 -8.33 -5.06
C ASP A 33 -5.46 -9.09 -6.40
N ARG A 34 -6.61 -9.73 -6.68
CA ARG A 34 -6.83 -10.45 -7.94
C ARG A 34 -6.90 -9.52 -9.16
N LEU A 35 -7.55 -8.37 -9.02
CA LEU A 35 -7.61 -7.35 -10.08
C LEU A 35 -6.23 -6.77 -10.37
N THR A 36 -5.46 -6.43 -9.34
CA THR A 36 -4.08 -5.94 -9.47
C THR A 36 -3.20 -6.96 -10.19
N LEU A 37 -3.23 -8.22 -9.74
CA LEU A 37 -2.43 -9.28 -10.35
C LEU A 37 -2.79 -9.50 -11.81
N ARG A 38 -4.09 -9.47 -12.17
CA ARG A 38 -4.53 -9.59 -13.56
C ARG A 38 -4.01 -8.44 -14.43
N LEU A 39 -3.91 -7.22 -13.90
CA LEU A 39 -3.32 -6.07 -14.61
C LEU A 39 -1.80 -6.22 -14.78
N GLU A 40 -1.11 -6.80 -13.79
CA GLU A 40 0.34 -7.06 -13.86
C GLU A 40 0.72 -8.23 -14.77
N THR A 41 -0.22 -9.14 -15.05
CA THR A 41 0.00 -10.39 -15.80
C THR A 41 -0.82 -10.48 -17.08
N LEU A 42 -1.23 -9.33 -17.65
CA LEU A 42 -2.07 -9.26 -18.86
C LEU A 42 -1.51 -10.08 -20.03
N ASP A 43 -0.19 -10.15 -20.17
CA ASP A 43 0.49 -10.88 -21.27
C ASP A 43 0.51 -12.40 -21.07
N GLN A 44 0.26 -12.90 -19.85
CA GLN A 44 0.41 -14.31 -19.49
C GLN A 44 -0.92 -15.06 -19.41
N PHE A 45 -2.05 -14.35 -19.57
CA PHE A 45 -3.41 -14.91 -19.52
C PHE A 45 -3.61 -15.98 -18.42
N PRO A 46 -3.29 -15.68 -17.15
CA PRO A 46 -3.34 -16.66 -16.08
C PRO A 46 -4.78 -17.13 -15.84
N THR A 47 -4.91 -18.42 -15.51
CA THR A 47 -6.20 -19.02 -15.15
C THR A 47 -6.74 -18.44 -13.84
N GLU A 48 -8.05 -18.49 -13.63
CA GLU A 48 -8.66 -18.02 -12.37
C GLU A 48 -8.14 -18.76 -11.12
N ALA A 49 -7.78 -20.04 -11.28
CA ALA A 49 -7.20 -20.83 -10.21
C ALA A 49 -5.78 -20.38 -9.85
N GLU A 50 -5.01 -19.88 -10.81
CA GLU A 50 -3.68 -19.31 -10.60
C GLU A 50 -3.78 -17.93 -9.95
N LEU A 51 -4.66 -17.06 -10.46
CA LEU A 51 -4.91 -15.74 -9.90
C LEU A 51 -5.38 -15.82 -8.43
N THR A 52 -6.28 -16.75 -8.13
CA THR A 52 -6.77 -16.96 -6.76
C THR A 52 -5.66 -17.50 -5.84
N ARG A 53 -4.82 -18.42 -6.35
CA ARG A 53 -3.68 -18.96 -5.58
C ARG A 53 -2.64 -17.89 -5.31
N ALA A 54 -2.32 -17.07 -6.31
CA ALA A 54 -1.35 -15.99 -6.20
C ALA A 54 -1.85 -14.88 -5.27
N ALA A 55 -3.10 -14.43 -5.37
CA ALA A 55 -3.69 -13.47 -4.42
C ALA A 55 -3.64 -13.98 -2.96
N LYS A 56 -3.98 -15.26 -2.73
CA LYS A 56 -3.83 -15.90 -1.40
C LYS A 56 -2.36 -15.99 -0.96
N SER A 57 -1.43 -16.21 -1.88
CA SER A 57 0.00 -16.29 -1.63
C SER A 57 0.59 -14.92 -1.26
N GLU A 58 0.24 -13.85 -1.99
CA GLU A 58 0.66 -12.48 -1.67
C GLU A 58 0.11 -12.04 -0.31
N GLY A 59 -1.16 -12.32 -0.01
CA GLY A 59 -1.70 -12.08 1.32
C GLY A 59 -1.03 -12.89 2.45
N ARG A 60 -0.39 -14.05 2.14
CA ARG A 60 0.45 -14.79 3.10
C ARG A 60 1.84 -14.19 3.20
N LYS A 61 2.47 -13.82 2.09
CA LYS A 61 3.80 -13.19 2.04
C LYS A 61 3.79 -11.85 2.76
N GLU A 62 2.76 -11.03 2.57
CA GLU A 62 2.69 -9.73 3.26
C GLU A 62 2.52 -9.89 4.77
N ARG A 63 1.72 -10.87 5.22
CA ARG A 63 1.64 -11.22 6.65
C ARG A 63 2.95 -11.76 7.19
N ALA A 64 3.63 -12.63 6.46
CA ALA A 64 4.94 -13.15 6.84
C ALA A 64 5.98 -12.03 6.92
N ARG A 65 6.01 -11.11 5.95
CA ARG A 65 6.88 -9.93 5.97
C ARG A 65 6.54 -9.01 7.13
N ALA A 66 5.26 -8.73 7.40
CA ALA A 66 4.83 -7.93 8.54
C ALA A 66 5.27 -8.57 9.87
N GLN A 67 5.11 -9.89 10.00
CA GLN A 67 5.57 -10.64 11.16
C GLN A 67 7.09 -10.57 11.33
N LEU A 68 7.86 -10.72 10.26
CA LEU A 68 9.32 -10.55 10.29
C LEU A 68 9.72 -9.11 10.69
N ARG A 69 9.05 -8.09 10.15
CA ARG A 69 9.31 -6.68 10.50
C ARG A 69 9.04 -6.41 11.99
N ARG A 70 7.97 -6.99 12.55
CA ARG A 70 7.67 -6.90 13.98
C ARG A 70 8.69 -7.68 14.83
N ALA A 71 8.96 -8.93 14.48
CA ALA A 71 9.86 -9.81 15.23
C ALA A 71 11.30 -9.28 15.29
N HIS A 72 11.72 -8.56 14.25
CA HIS A 72 13.06 -7.97 14.17
C HIS A 72 13.05 -6.45 14.37
N ARG A 73 11.99 -5.85 14.93
CA ARG A 73 11.90 -4.39 15.13
C ARG A 73 13.08 -3.86 15.95
N ASP A 74 13.34 -4.49 17.09
CA ASP A 74 14.44 -4.10 17.99
C ASP A 74 15.81 -4.51 17.42
N HIS A 75 15.85 -5.64 16.69
CA HIS A 75 17.08 -6.10 16.05
C HIS A 75 17.48 -5.16 14.91
N LEU A 76 16.55 -4.71 14.06
CA LEU A 76 16.80 -3.75 12.97
C LEU A 76 17.22 -2.37 13.49
N ALA A 77 16.74 -1.94 14.66
CA ALA A 77 17.23 -0.73 15.31
C ALA A 77 18.68 -0.88 15.82
N SER A 78 19.07 -2.10 16.21
CA SER A 78 20.41 -2.43 16.72
C SER A 78 21.42 -2.87 15.64
N VAL A 79 20.93 -3.32 14.48
CA VAL A 79 21.75 -3.64 13.31
C VAL A 79 22.31 -2.30 12.85
N LYS A 80 23.56 -2.04 13.25
CA LYS A 80 24.47 -1.18 12.50
C LYS A 80 24.29 -1.62 11.06
N THR A 81 23.53 -0.82 10.30
CA THR A 81 23.24 -1.09 8.89
C THR A 81 24.56 -1.52 8.29
N ASN A 82 24.59 -2.67 7.65
CA ASN A 82 25.74 -3.10 6.88
C ASN A 82 25.80 -2.14 5.69
N ILE A 83 26.24 -0.90 5.96
CA ILE A 83 26.31 0.23 5.07
C ILE A 83 27.40 -0.19 4.09
N ARG A 84 26.97 -0.80 2.98
CA ARG A 84 27.88 -1.24 1.92
C ARG A 84 28.64 -0.05 1.30
N SER A 85 28.13 1.18 1.45
CA SER A 85 28.77 2.43 1.06
C SER A 85 28.18 3.60 1.87
N ILE A 86 29.05 4.47 2.38
CA ILE A 86 28.68 5.68 3.14
C ILE A 86 27.81 6.61 2.29
N GLU A 87 28.11 6.69 0.99
CA GLU A 87 27.38 7.47 0.00
C GLU A 87 25.93 6.99 -0.14
N GLY A 88 25.71 5.67 -0.19
CA GLY A 88 24.35 5.11 -0.25
C GLY A 88 23.52 5.39 1.00
N ALA A 89 24.15 5.42 2.19
CA ALA A 89 23.47 5.82 3.42
C ALA A 89 23.11 7.31 3.43
N TYR A 90 23.99 8.17 2.92
CA TYR A 90 23.73 9.61 2.80
C TYR A 90 22.60 9.88 1.80
N GLU A 91 22.64 9.25 0.63
CA GLU A 91 21.60 9.37 -0.41
C GLU A 91 20.23 8.89 0.11
N ALA A 92 20.21 7.76 0.84
CA ALA A 92 18.98 7.26 1.46
C ALA A 92 18.42 8.23 2.50
N ARG A 93 19.28 8.82 3.35
CA ARG A 93 18.86 9.82 4.35
C ARG A 93 18.31 11.08 3.69
N GLU A 94 18.94 11.59 2.64
CA GLU A 94 18.46 12.77 1.94
C GLU A 94 17.15 12.49 1.21
N ARG A 95 17.02 11.33 0.55
CA ARG A 95 15.74 10.90 -0.05
C ARG A 95 14.62 10.82 1.00
N LEU A 96 14.89 10.23 2.16
CA LEU A 96 13.90 10.18 3.25
C LEU A 96 13.54 11.57 3.77
N ARG A 97 14.51 12.49 3.86
CA ARG A 97 14.28 13.88 4.26
C ARG A 97 13.35 14.59 3.28
N VAL A 98 13.61 14.44 1.99
CA VAL A 98 12.78 15.00 0.90
C VAL A 98 11.38 14.39 0.93
N MET A 99 11.27 13.06 1.05
CA MET A 99 9.97 12.38 1.14
C MET A 99 9.15 12.86 2.34
N ARG A 100 9.78 13.01 3.51
CA ARG A 100 9.11 13.51 4.72
C ARG A 100 8.56 14.93 4.52
N ALA A 101 9.28 15.78 3.80
CA ALA A 101 8.84 17.16 3.52
C ALA A 101 7.62 17.23 2.58
N GLN A 102 7.33 16.16 1.82
CA GLN A 102 6.24 16.14 0.84
C GLN A 102 4.88 15.70 1.41
N VAL A 103 4.84 15.23 2.65
CA VAL A 103 3.63 14.70 3.30
C VAL A 103 3.40 15.37 4.65
N SER A 104 2.14 15.37 5.11
CA SER A 104 1.83 15.84 6.46
C SER A 104 2.37 14.89 7.54
N GLU A 105 2.50 15.39 8.77
CA GLU A 105 2.98 14.59 9.91
C GLU A 105 2.13 13.33 10.15
N GLY A 106 0.81 13.46 10.05
CA GLY A 106 -0.10 12.31 10.20
C GLY A 106 0.03 11.29 9.06
N GLU A 107 0.35 11.72 7.84
CA GLU A 107 0.60 10.82 6.71
C GLU A 107 1.96 10.12 6.84
N TRP A 108 2.96 10.85 7.32
CA TRP A 108 4.26 10.28 7.64
C TRP A 108 4.17 9.23 8.75
N ALA A 109 3.45 9.52 9.84
CA ALA A 109 3.20 8.59 10.92
C ALA A 109 2.47 7.32 10.44
N LEU A 110 1.46 7.48 9.58
CA LEU A 110 0.76 6.34 8.97
C LEU A 110 1.69 5.47 8.12
N LEU A 111 2.52 6.09 7.27
CA LEU A 111 3.50 5.36 6.45
C LEU A 111 4.51 4.62 7.32
N HIS A 112 4.95 5.23 8.42
CA HIS A 112 5.88 4.63 9.37
C HIS A 112 5.26 3.42 10.08
N ALA A 113 4.05 3.54 10.63
CA ALA A 113 3.35 2.45 11.31
C ALA A 113 3.16 1.23 10.39
N VAL A 114 2.77 1.46 9.14
CA VAL A 114 2.65 0.39 8.14
C VAL A 114 4.01 -0.23 7.82
N ALA A 115 5.06 0.59 7.69
CA ALA A 115 6.42 0.11 7.45
C ALA A 115 6.94 -0.73 8.62
N GLU A 116 6.62 -0.37 9.86
CA GLU A 116 6.91 -1.14 11.08
C GLU A 116 6.10 -2.44 11.20
N GLY A 117 5.18 -2.68 10.26
CA GLY A 117 4.40 -3.89 10.15
C GLY A 117 3.08 -3.84 10.92
N ASP A 118 2.59 -2.67 11.34
CA ASP A 118 1.27 -2.58 11.96
C ASP A 118 0.17 -2.97 10.96
N GLU A 119 -0.85 -3.66 11.46
CA GLU A 119 -1.95 -4.16 10.64
C GLU A 119 -2.90 -3.02 10.26
N TYR A 120 -3.28 -2.97 8.98
CA TYR A 120 -4.26 -2.00 8.48
C TYR A 120 -5.58 -2.06 9.26
N SER A 121 -6.00 -3.23 9.73
CA SER A 121 -7.21 -3.41 10.55
C SER A 121 -7.13 -2.66 11.89
N THR A 122 -5.98 -2.72 12.55
CA THR A 122 -5.71 -2.02 13.82
C THR A 122 -5.64 -0.51 13.61
N LEU A 123 -4.87 -0.08 12.61
CA LEU A 123 -4.72 1.34 12.27
C LEU A 123 -6.06 1.97 11.82
N ALA A 124 -6.86 1.21 11.06
CA ALA A 124 -8.17 1.66 10.61
C ALA A 124 -9.15 1.83 11.78
N ARG A 125 -9.14 0.91 12.75
CA ARG A 125 -9.93 1.02 13.97
C ARG A 125 -9.54 2.23 14.81
N ALA A 126 -8.24 2.46 15.01
CA ALA A 126 -7.73 3.61 15.75
C ALA A 126 -8.10 4.95 15.06
N GLY A 127 -8.10 4.97 13.73
CA GLY A 127 -8.45 6.16 12.95
C GLY A 127 -9.94 6.32 12.61
N GLY A 128 -10.82 5.42 13.05
CA GLY A 128 -12.24 5.45 12.72
C GLY A 128 -12.56 5.34 11.22
N VAL A 129 -11.68 4.72 10.43
CA VAL A 129 -11.82 4.54 8.98
C VAL A 129 -11.94 3.07 8.60
N SER A 130 -12.37 2.76 7.38
CA SER A 130 -12.35 1.38 6.88
C SER A 130 -10.92 0.96 6.50
N GLU A 131 -10.62 -0.33 6.67
CA GLU A 131 -9.33 -0.92 6.32
C GLU A 131 -8.97 -0.70 4.84
N GLY A 132 -9.94 -0.88 3.94
CA GLY A 132 -9.76 -0.64 2.51
C GLY A 132 -9.46 0.83 2.18
N SER A 133 -10.16 1.76 2.83
CA SER A 133 -9.87 3.20 2.65
C SER A 133 -8.46 3.57 3.10
N LEU A 134 -7.99 2.96 4.19
CA LEU A 134 -6.64 3.18 4.70
C LEU A 134 -5.57 2.64 3.72
N ARG A 135 -5.80 1.47 3.13
CA ARG A 135 -4.90 0.91 2.09
C ARG A 135 -4.82 1.77 0.86
N VAL A 136 -5.96 2.18 0.30
CA VAL A 136 -5.99 3.07 -0.87
C VAL A 136 -5.26 4.38 -0.57
N ARG A 137 -5.45 4.93 0.65
CA ARG A 137 -4.71 6.11 1.09
C ARG A 137 -3.19 5.88 1.11
N VAL A 138 -2.73 4.78 1.71
CA VAL A 138 -1.30 4.44 1.77
C VAL A 138 -0.72 4.19 0.38
N LEU A 139 -1.45 3.51 -0.50
CA LEU A 139 -1.04 3.30 -1.89
C LEU A 139 -0.83 4.64 -2.62
N ARG A 140 -1.80 5.55 -2.52
CA ARG A 140 -1.70 6.90 -3.13
C ARG A 140 -0.53 7.71 -2.56
N LEU A 141 -0.30 7.64 -1.25
CA LEU A 141 0.85 8.29 -0.62
C LEU A 141 2.18 7.73 -1.15
N ARG A 142 2.31 6.40 -1.25
CA ARG A 142 3.50 5.76 -1.81
C ARG A 142 3.73 6.15 -3.27
N GLN A 143 2.68 6.15 -4.10
CA GLN A 143 2.76 6.59 -5.49
C GLN A 143 3.18 8.06 -5.59
N ALA A 144 2.59 8.94 -4.77
CA ALA A 144 2.94 10.35 -4.74
C ALA A 144 4.41 10.61 -4.34
N LEU A 145 5.01 9.73 -3.53
CA LEU A 145 6.42 9.77 -3.12
C LEU A 145 7.37 9.09 -4.13
N GLN A 146 6.86 8.19 -4.98
CA GLN A 146 7.61 7.52 -6.04
C GLN A 146 7.67 8.31 -7.33
N SER A 147 6.67 9.17 -7.59
CA SER A 147 6.72 10.08 -8.73
C SER A 147 7.93 11.01 -8.58
N PRO A 148 8.89 11.00 -9.52
CA PRO A 148 9.91 12.03 -9.56
C PRO A 148 9.20 13.33 -9.91
N LEU A 149 8.81 14.11 -8.90
CA LEU A 149 8.42 15.47 -9.14
C LEU A 149 9.70 16.22 -9.52
N SER A 150 9.84 16.39 -10.84
CA SER A 150 10.34 17.60 -11.47
C SER A 150 10.24 18.78 -10.52
N GLU A 151 11.39 19.41 -10.26
CA GLU A 151 11.65 20.73 -9.68
C GLU A 151 10.66 21.32 -8.64
N PRO A 152 11.17 21.99 -7.59
CA PRO A 152 10.33 22.62 -6.57
C PRO A 152 9.60 23.85 -7.13
N THR A 153 8.59 23.66 -7.97
CA THR A 153 7.62 24.71 -8.28
C THR A 153 6.49 24.63 -7.28
N GLY A 154 6.50 25.62 -6.38
CA GLY A 154 5.48 25.84 -5.37
C GLY A 154 4.11 26.01 -6.02
N CYS A 155 3.33 24.94 -6.06
CA CYS A 155 1.87 24.96 -5.97
C CYS A 155 1.38 23.51 -5.98
N ARG A 156 1.19 22.93 -4.79
CA ARG A 156 0.23 21.82 -4.65
C ARG A 156 -1.05 22.36 -4.04
N PRO A 157 -2.23 22.05 -4.61
CA PRO A 157 -3.50 22.44 -4.02
C PRO A 157 -3.65 21.74 -2.66
N ARG A 158 -3.86 22.55 -1.61
CA ARG A 158 -4.21 22.07 -0.27
C ARG A 158 -5.45 21.19 -0.38
N ILE A 159 -5.29 19.88 -0.29
CA ILE A 159 -6.38 18.99 0.09
C ILE A 159 -6.68 19.30 1.56
N ARG A 160 -7.56 20.28 1.82
CA ARG A 160 -8.11 20.51 3.16
C ARG A 160 -8.90 19.27 3.53
N ARG A 161 -8.32 18.43 4.39
CA ARG A 161 -9.07 17.47 5.20
C ARG A 161 -8.74 17.75 6.65
N THR A 162 -9.75 18.20 7.36
CA THR A 162 -9.81 18.33 8.82
C THR A 162 -9.33 17.04 9.47
N LEU A 163 -8.17 17.10 10.11
CA LEU A 163 -7.69 16.07 11.02
C LEU A 163 -8.52 16.18 12.30
N VAL A 164 -9.25 15.13 12.64
CA VAL A 164 -9.75 14.93 14.00
C VAL A 164 -8.54 14.42 14.81
N PRO A 165 -8.17 15.05 15.93
CA PRO A 165 -7.04 14.63 16.74
C PRO A 165 -7.36 13.29 17.42
N ILE A 166 -6.44 12.34 17.31
CA ILE A 166 -6.42 11.13 18.14
C ILE A 166 -5.81 11.56 19.48
N ALA A 167 -6.64 11.65 20.52
CA ALA A 167 -6.19 11.87 21.89
C ALA A 167 -5.55 10.58 22.43
N ALA A 168 -4.52 10.78 23.27
CA ALA A 168 -3.64 9.78 23.87
C ALA A 168 -4.35 8.77 24.78
#